data_AF-A0A1V9YJ75-F1
#
_entry.id   AF-A0A1V9YJ75-F1
#
_cell.length_a   1.000
_cell.length_b   1.000
_cell.length_c   1.000
_cell.angle_alpha   90.00
_cell.angle_beta   90.00
_cell.angle_gamma   90.00
#
_symmetry.space_group_name_H-M   'P 1'
#
loop_
_entity.id
_entity.type
_entity.pdbx_description
1 polymer ?
#
loop_
_entity_poly.entity_id
_entity_poly.type
_entity_poly.pdbx_seq_one_letter_code
_entity_poly.pdbx_strand_id
1 'polypeptide(L)'
;MGKISVGPVRLSTVTIVEAFDAGRPRRLGDGAILSVLCMVFASTVAVCSYVLNSIANHLVDMGLTENTFTTNQWDVPVHTLLRGSADASFHGTGIVSLSDLLYTACDVGDDSCAAAFLPQSNYIWSLVGRALGTIPAFVDLGFQAPASAVRFQHVNSLSGWNKALAQFYIDGHTTAITCIVRRTSFTTDDHATIDTLAYCAPRPYDPNWLCENDVPDTTDTFVLRMTSSVATYLGMVPLRDVYFNPGYVATARGGPLGDVVLRGVPAMDEYQVGILQAQAPWDVVCLSSCATYDPDTRLGWLLQMRGKVSMMWICDSLMLTNTVLLWCLTTYLLLLQRLFLWHSHVCVVAVYLSKNVLGITVLFVSFYGNKNLQTLAAYLAQNPASTPLGAFYPYAGPAQMASIVGIMTGQLVQMWFTPRLVTQTWLLSAASLLNWILVFYLEAFVFPIQNRYLSGTCALATSSNCISLSAIAQTRYMSAVVAAAVIVATVGAVYFHSWLVPDDINLPPTNSVLRYLDIPSLRAVVTSGRGVVHARRGTVVVDEGVLLMKNVLRVSERYLTRLCNAQFSLAYWAAHPSWRRAPAKTGHTILVVHVDDDHILPQSSYVPVHSVHLSVDCTRGLC
;
A
#
# COMPACT_ATOMS: atom_id res chain seq x y z
N MET A 1 97.20 -24.67 -15.04
CA MET A 1 96.27 -25.83 -15.04
C MET A 1 95.91 -26.08 -13.58
N GLY A 2 94.67 -26.00 -13.07
CA GLY A 2 93.36 -25.78 -13.68
C GLY A 2 92.32 -25.39 -12.62
N LYS A 3 91.39 -24.52 -13.06
CA LYS A 3 89.96 -24.34 -12.75
C LYS A 3 89.47 -24.33 -11.29
N ILE A 4 89.15 -23.11 -10.85
CA ILE A 4 88.18 -22.79 -9.80
C ILE A 4 86.77 -22.82 -10.43
N SER A 5 85.86 -23.56 -9.80
CA SER A 5 84.45 -23.68 -10.19
C SER A 5 83.64 -22.54 -9.55
N VAL A 6 82.94 -21.75 -10.37
CA VAL A 6 81.98 -20.73 -9.95
C VAL A 6 80.59 -21.35 -10.07
N GLY A 7 79.89 -21.48 -8.94
CA GLY A 7 78.49 -21.91 -8.89
C GLY A 7 77.54 -20.78 -9.30
N PRO A 8 76.37 -21.08 -9.89
CA PRO A 8 75.47 -20.09 -10.45
C PRO A 8 74.68 -19.35 -9.36
N VAL A 9 74.72 -18.02 -9.44
CA VAL A 9 73.82 -17.11 -8.73
C VAL A 9 72.40 -17.30 -9.27
N ARG A 10 71.48 -17.81 -8.44
CA ARG A 10 70.05 -17.80 -8.74
C ARG A 10 69.55 -16.35 -8.62
N LEU A 11 69.39 -15.67 -9.75
CA LEU A 11 68.49 -14.53 -9.86
C LEU A 11 67.06 -15.03 -9.62
N SER A 12 66.47 -14.65 -8.49
CA SER A 12 65.03 -14.72 -8.28
C SER A 12 64.36 -13.84 -9.33
N THR A 13 63.70 -14.49 -10.28
CA THR A 13 62.90 -13.90 -11.35
C THR A 13 61.74 -13.16 -10.70
N VAL A 14 61.88 -11.84 -10.55
CA VAL A 14 60.75 -10.95 -10.35
C VAL A 14 59.98 -10.97 -11.67
N THR A 15 58.89 -11.73 -11.72
CA THR A 15 57.88 -11.57 -12.76
C THR A 15 57.29 -10.18 -12.62
N ILE A 16 57.85 -9.25 -13.41
CA ILE A 16 57.24 -7.97 -13.72
C ILE A 16 55.95 -8.33 -14.47
N VAL A 17 54.84 -8.36 -13.73
CA VAL A 17 53.51 -8.38 -14.34
C VAL A 17 53.38 -7.08 -15.10
N GLU A 18 53.17 -7.23 -16.40
CA GLU A 18 53.03 -6.18 -17.39
C GLU A 18 52.02 -5.11 -16.95
N ALA A 19 52.35 -3.88 -17.33
CA ALA A 19 51.56 -2.69 -17.11
C ALA A 19 50.09 -2.89 -17.55
N PHE A 20 49.17 -2.87 -16.58
CA PHE A 20 47.76 -2.63 -16.83
C PHE A 20 47.35 -1.24 -16.32
N ASP A 21 46.67 -0.52 -17.21
CA ASP A 21 45.82 0.65 -16.98
C ASP A 21 46.46 2.03 -16.74
N ALA A 22 47.15 2.53 -17.77
CA ALA A 22 47.14 3.96 -18.10
C ALA A 22 46.15 4.20 -19.25
N GLY A 23 44.83 4.09 -19.01
CA GLY A 23 43.85 4.35 -20.07
C GLY A 23 42.42 3.86 -19.91
N ARG A 24 42.02 3.20 -18.80
CA ARG A 24 40.59 2.88 -18.62
C ARG A 24 39.78 4.14 -18.33
N PRO A 25 38.61 4.34 -18.98
CA PRO A 25 37.69 5.39 -18.58
C PRO A 25 37.39 5.22 -17.09
N ARG A 26 37.48 6.30 -16.31
CA ARG A 26 37.24 6.31 -14.85
C ARG A 26 35.83 5.78 -14.56
N ARG A 27 35.71 4.47 -14.27
CA ARG A 27 34.43 3.80 -14.00
C ARG A 27 33.94 4.18 -12.61
N LEU A 28 32.62 4.30 -12.47
CA LEU A 28 31.96 4.46 -11.18
C LEU A 28 32.24 3.23 -10.31
N GLY A 29 32.69 3.42 -9.07
CA GLY A 29 32.91 2.31 -8.14
C GLY A 29 31.59 1.67 -7.69
N ASP A 30 31.62 0.38 -7.35
CA ASP A 30 30.42 -0.36 -6.89
C ASP A 30 29.77 0.30 -5.66
N GLY A 31 30.58 0.94 -4.80
CA GLY A 31 30.11 1.70 -3.64
C GLY A 31 29.26 2.92 -4.03
N ALA A 32 29.60 3.58 -5.13
CA ALA A 32 28.84 4.71 -5.64
C ALA A 32 27.53 4.25 -6.32
N ILE A 33 27.54 3.10 -7.02
CA ILE A 33 26.32 2.50 -7.58
C ILE A 33 25.31 2.19 -6.47
N LEU A 34 25.74 1.49 -5.41
CA LEU A 34 24.87 1.17 -4.27
C LEU A 34 24.36 2.45 -3.57
N SER A 35 25.21 3.45 -3.40
CA SER A 35 24.81 4.72 -2.76
C SER A 35 23.74 5.46 -3.57
N VAL A 36 23.86 5.47 -4.91
CA VAL A 36 22.83 6.04 -5.79
C VAL A 36 21.54 5.24 -5.69
N LEU A 37 21.61 3.91 -5.69
CA LEU A 37 20.44 3.04 -5.52
C LEU A 37 19.72 3.31 -4.19
N CYS A 38 20.46 3.39 -3.07
CA CYS A 38 19.90 3.74 -1.77
C CYS A 38 19.26 5.14 -1.77
N MET A 39 19.82 6.11 -2.49
CA MET A 39 19.24 7.44 -2.61
C MET A 39 17.94 7.45 -3.42
N VAL A 40 17.86 6.67 -4.51
CA VAL A 40 16.62 6.47 -5.27
C VAL A 40 15.54 5.90 -4.35
N PHE A 41 15.86 4.81 -3.63
CA PHE A 41 14.93 4.22 -2.67
C PHE A 41 14.52 5.20 -1.58
N ALA A 42 15.46 5.93 -0.96
CA ALA A 42 15.14 6.89 0.10
C ALA A 42 14.22 8.02 -0.41
N SER A 43 14.42 8.45 -1.65
CA SER A 43 13.56 9.44 -2.30
C SER A 43 12.16 8.88 -2.56
N THR A 44 12.04 7.62 -2.99
CA THR A 44 10.76 6.92 -3.10
C THR A 44 10.05 6.83 -1.75
N VAL A 45 10.75 6.45 -0.68
CA VAL A 45 10.16 6.41 0.68
C VAL A 45 9.65 7.80 1.07
N ALA A 46 10.44 8.87 0.85
CA ALA A 46 10.06 10.24 1.19
C ALA A 46 8.82 10.72 0.44
N VAL A 47 8.79 10.54 -0.88
CA VAL A 47 7.64 10.93 -1.72
C VAL A 47 6.40 10.12 -1.36
N CYS A 48 6.52 8.79 -1.26
CA CYS A 48 5.38 7.94 -0.89
C CYS A 48 4.87 8.25 0.52
N SER A 49 5.75 8.48 1.49
CA SER A 49 5.34 8.87 2.86
C SER A 49 4.60 10.19 2.87
N TYR A 50 5.08 11.19 2.10
CA TYR A 50 4.42 12.49 1.99
C TYR A 50 3.03 12.37 1.36
N VAL A 51 2.92 11.63 0.24
CA VAL A 51 1.64 11.41 -0.45
C VAL A 51 0.66 10.64 0.45
N LEU A 52 1.09 9.54 1.08
CA LEU A 52 0.25 8.79 2.00
C LEU A 52 -0.15 9.60 3.23
N ASN A 53 0.73 10.47 3.75
CA ASN A 53 0.40 11.33 4.88
C ASN A 53 -0.65 12.40 4.51
N SER A 54 -0.76 12.78 3.23
CA SER A 54 -1.79 13.72 2.77
C SER A 54 -3.21 13.13 2.80
N ILE A 55 -3.33 11.80 2.82
CA ILE A 55 -4.62 11.07 2.86
C ILE A 55 -4.86 10.34 4.19
N ALA A 56 -3.84 10.15 5.01
CA ALA A 56 -3.96 9.52 6.32
C ALA A 56 -4.72 10.41 7.31
N ASN A 57 -5.61 9.82 8.10
CA ASN A 57 -6.37 10.47 9.17
C ASN A 57 -7.24 11.66 8.71
N HIS A 58 -7.54 11.74 7.41
CA HIS A 58 -8.39 12.77 6.80
C HIS A 58 -9.44 12.13 5.89
N LEU A 59 -10.57 12.81 5.71
CA LEU A 59 -11.59 12.41 4.75
C LEU A 59 -11.18 12.87 3.34
N VAL A 60 -11.06 11.93 2.41
CA VAL A 60 -10.63 12.17 1.02
C VAL A 60 -11.76 11.80 0.08
N ASP A 61 -12.13 12.71 -0.83
CA ASP A 61 -13.11 12.42 -1.89
C ASP A 61 -12.44 11.55 -2.96
N MET A 62 -12.88 10.29 -3.08
CA MET A 62 -12.40 9.35 -4.10
C MET A 62 -13.14 9.57 -5.43
N GLY A 63 -14.19 10.39 -5.43
CA GLY A 63 -15.02 10.69 -6.58
C GLY A 63 -16.15 9.68 -6.76
N LEU A 64 -16.49 9.44 -8.03
CA LEU A 64 -17.57 8.55 -8.40
C LEU A 64 -17.05 7.12 -8.53
N THR A 65 -17.66 6.20 -7.80
CA THR A 65 -17.47 4.76 -7.95
C THR A 65 -18.74 4.15 -8.52
N GLU A 66 -18.56 3.27 -9.50
CA GLU A 66 -19.64 2.56 -10.16
C GLU A 66 -19.35 1.07 -10.13
N ASN A 67 -20.34 0.32 -9.66
CA ASN A 67 -20.39 -1.12 -9.71
C ASN A 67 -21.44 -1.49 -10.76
N THR A 68 -21.04 -2.32 -11.71
CA THR A 68 -21.94 -2.85 -12.74
C THR A 68 -21.93 -4.37 -12.69
N PHE A 69 -22.82 -5.00 -13.46
CA PHE A 69 -22.84 -6.44 -13.56
C PHE A 69 -21.59 -7.03 -14.23
N THR A 70 -20.76 -6.23 -14.91
CA THR A 70 -19.59 -6.71 -15.65
C THR A 70 -18.26 -6.09 -15.19
N THR A 71 -18.30 -4.91 -14.57
CA THR A 71 -17.12 -4.18 -14.07
C THR A 71 -17.32 -3.81 -12.60
N ASN A 72 -16.28 -3.98 -11.77
CA ASN A 72 -16.33 -3.75 -10.32
C ASN A 72 -17.55 -4.43 -9.66
N GLN A 73 -17.71 -5.73 -9.92
CA GLN A 73 -18.86 -6.51 -9.43
C GLN A 73 -18.96 -6.43 -7.90
N TRP A 74 -20.16 -6.09 -7.40
CA TRP A 74 -20.49 -6.17 -5.98
C TRP A 74 -21.37 -7.41 -5.75
N ASP A 75 -20.80 -8.44 -5.13
CA ASP A 75 -21.55 -9.59 -4.64
C ASP A 75 -22.29 -9.27 -3.33
N VAL A 76 -23.60 -9.53 -3.31
CA VAL A 76 -24.40 -9.44 -2.08
C VAL A 76 -23.98 -10.55 -1.14
N PRO A 77 -23.54 -10.24 0.10
CA PRO A 77 -23.25 -11.28 1.07
C PRO A 77 -24.55 -11.99 1.47
N VAL A 78 -24.62 -13.29 1.18
CA VAL A 78 -25.73 -14.16 1.56
C VAL A 78 -25.28 -15.09 2.68
N HIS A 79 -25.76 -14.83 3.90
CA HIS A 79 -25.52 -15.76 5.01
C HIS A 79 -26.44 -16.97 4.89
N THR A 80 -27.74 -16.71 4.76
CA THR A 80 -28.77 -17.73 4.54
C THR A 80 -29.81 -17.17 3.60
N LEU A 81 -30.13 -17.92 2.54
CA LEU A 81 -31.06 -17.46 1.51
C LEU A 81 -32.50 -17.77 1.93
N LEU A 82 -33.28 -16.73 2.20
CA LEU A 82 -34.72 -16.86 2.37
C LEU A 82 -35.40 -16.75 1.01
N ARG A 83 -36.20 -17.74 0.66
CA ARG A 83 -37.14 -17.68 -0.48
C ARG A 83 -38.53 -17.99 0.02
N GLY A 84 -39.51 -17.22 -0.47
CA GLY A 84 -40.90 -17.41 -0.08
C GLY A 84 -41.86 -17.02 -1.19
N SER A 85 -43.06 -17.56 -1.11
CA SER A 85 -44.19 -17.14 -1.94
C SER A 85 -45.48 -17.21 -1.13
N ALA A 86 -46.40 -16.30 -1.42
CA ALA A 86 -47.73 -16.25 -0.82
C ALA A 86 -48.64 -15.34 -1.64
N ASP A 87 -49.90 -15.26 -1.23
CA ASP A 87 -50.89 -14.35 -1.81
C ASP A 87 -50.93 -13.02 -1.05
N ALA A 88 -51.26 -11.91 -1.72
CA ALA A 88 -51.39 -10.61 -1.07
C ALA A 88 -52.50 -10.57 0.00
N SER A 89 -53.45 -11.51 -0.07
CA SER A 89 -54.48 -11.76 0.96
C SER A 89 -53.94 -12.47 2.21
N PHE A 90 -52.67 -12.85 2.25
CA PHE A 90 -52.07 -13.50 3.42
C PHE A 90 -52.19 -12.62 4.67
N HIS A 91 -52.57 -13.24 5.79
CA HIS A 91 -52.71 -12.60 7.09
C HIS A 91 -51.67 -13.16 8.05
N GLY A 92 -50.85 -12.28 8.61
CA GLY A 92 -49.94 -12.59 9.72
C GLY A 92 -50.46 -12.06 11.05
N THR A 93 -49.69 -12.33 12.10
CA THR A 93 -49.92 -11.82 13.46
C THR A 93 -48.74 -10.95 13.88
N GLY A 94 -49.01 -9.94 14.72
CA GLY A 94 -47.97 -9.05 15.26
C GLY A 94 -47.83 -7.70 14.53
N ILE A 95 -46.99 -6.84 15.09
CA ILE A 95 -46.59 -5.56 14.49
C ILE A 95 -45.33 -5.81 13.68
N VAL A 96 -45.35 -5.45 12.40
CA VAL A 96 -44.24 -5.65 11.47
C VAL A 96 -43.84 -4.35 10.79
N SER A 97 -42.59 -4.28 10.34
CA SER A 97 -42.07 -3.15 9.57
C SER A 97 -41.26 -3.63 8.36
N LEU A 98 -41.04 -2.72 7.39
CA LEU A 98 -40.11 -2.98 6.30
C LEU A 98 -38.66 -3.12 6.79
N SER A 99 -38.31 -2.52 7.93
CA SER A 99 -36.97 -2.63 8.50
C SER A 99 -36.65 -4.05 8.95
N ASP A 100 -37.65 -4.84 9.34
CA ASP A 100 -37.46 -6.27 9.66
C ASP A 100 -36.88 -7.03 8.46
N LEU A 101 -37.33 -6.73 7.23
CA LEU A 101 -36.76 -7.31 6.02
C LEU A 101 -35.31 -6.87 5.79
N LEU A 102 -34.95 -5.65 6.19
CA LEU A 102 -33.62 -5.07 5.97
C LEU A 102 -32.58 -5.55 6.99
N TYR A 103 -32.96 -5.74 8.25
CA TYR A 103 -32.03 -5.94 9.36
C TYR A 103 -32.03 -7.33 10.00
N THR A 104 -33.01 -8.18 9.71
CA THR A 104 -33.01 -9.56 10.25
C THR A 104 -31.79 -10.33 9.73
N ALA A 105 -31.01 -10.89 10.64
CA ALA A 105 -29.80 -11.65 10.32
C ALA A 105 -29.94 -13.09 10.82
N CYS A 106 -29.43 -14.03 10.03
CA CYS A 106 -29.25 -15.42 10.44
C CYS A 106 -27.78 -15.80 10.36
N ASP A 107 -27.41 -16.85 11.10
CA ASP A 107 -26.09 -17.45 10.97
C ASP A 107 -25.91 -18.10 9.60
N VAL A 108 -24.67 -18.31 9.20
CA VAL A 108 -24.28 -18.82 7.88
C VAL A 108 -24.83 -20.24 7.68
N GLY A 109 -25.81 -20.41 6.79
CA GLY A 109 -26.45 -21.70 6.53
C GLY A 109 -27.48 -22.15 7.58
N ASP A 110 -27.99 -21.23 8.39
CA ASP A 110 -29.05 -21.49 9.36
C ASP A 110 -30.44 -21.42 8.72
N ASP A 111 -30.80 -22.50 8.02
CA ASP A 111 -32.12 -22.64 7.38
C ASP A 111 -33.27 -22.60 8.40
N SER A 112 -33.02 -22.93 9.66
CA SER A 112 -34.03 -22.93 10.72
C SER A 112 -34.44 -21.51 11.11
N CYS A 113 -33.45 -20.60 11.22
CA CYS A 113 -33.67 -19.17 11.42
C CYS A 113 -34.44 -18.57 10.23
N ALA A 114 -34.06 -18.90 8.99
CA ALA A 114 -34.77 -18.45 7.81
C ALA A 114 -36.23 -18.95 7.78
N ALA A 115 -36.45 -20.23 8.06
CA ALA A 115 -37.79 -20.83 8.12
C ALA A 115 -38.67 -20.19 9.21
N ALA A 116 -38.09 -19.83 10.36
CA ALA A 116 -38.81 -19.13 11.44
C ALA A 116 -39.22 -17.70 11.04
N PHE A 117 -38.41 -17.00 10.24
CA PHE A 117 -38.70 -15.64 9.77
C PHE A 117 -39.64 -15.60 8.56
N LEU A 118 -39.75 -16.69 7.79
CA LEU A 118 -40.56 -16.76 6.57
C LEU A 118 -42.02 -16.27 6.74
N PRO A 119 -42.79 -16.64 7.79
CA PRO A 119 -44.16 -16.16 7.96
C PRO A 119 -44.25 -14.65 8.16
N GLN A 120 -43.31 -14.06 8.91
CA GLN A 120 -43.24 -12.61 9.12
C GLN A 120 -42.89 -11.88 7.83
N SER A 121 -41.92 -12.43 7.06
CA SER A 121 -41.55 -11.88 5.75
C SER A 121 -42.72 -11.93 4.76
N ASN A 122 -43.46 -13.04 4.69
CA ASN A 122 -44.69 -13.15 3.90
C ASN A 122 -45.74 -12.13 4.34
N TYR A 123 -45.89 -11.90 5.65
CA TYR A 123 -46.84 -10.90 6.13
C TYR A 123 -46.47 -9.49 5.68
N ILE A 124 -45.20 -9.10 5.80
CA ILE A 124 -44.72 -7.78 5.35
C ILE A 124 -44.97 -7.60 3.85
N TRP A 125 -44.59 -8.57 3.01
CA TRP A 125 -44.82 -8.49 1.57
C TRP A 125 -46.30 -8.50 1.19
N SER A 126 -47.16 -9.22 1.93
CA SER A 126 -48.61 -9.18 1.71
C SER A 126 -49.20 -7.78 1.93
N LEU A 127 -48.66 -7.02 2.89
CA LEU A 127 -49.10 -5.65 3.17
C LEU A 127 -48.65 -4.69 2.06
N VAL A 128 -47.44 -4.87 1.55
CA VAL A 128 -46.94 -4.15 0.37
C VAL A 128 -47.84 -4.45 -0.84
N GLY A 129 -48.13 -5.72 -1.11
CA GLY A 129 -49.00 -6.15 -2.20
C GLY A 129 -50.42 -5.56 -2.11
N ARG A 130 -51.00 -5.52 -0.90
CA ARG A 130 -52.29 -4.85 -0.68
C ARG A 130 -52.25 -3.35 -0.92
N ALA A 131 -51.14 -2.70 -0.56
CA ALA A 131 -50.99 -1.27 -0.77
C ALA A 131 -50.87 -0.90 -2.26
N LEU A 132 -50.44 -1.81 -3.13
CA LEU A 132 -50.45 -1.57 -4.59
C LEU A 132 -51.86 -1.23 -5.10
N GLY A 133 -52.89 -1.87 -4.54
CA GLY A 133 -54.29 -1.58 -4.87
C GLY A 133 -54.78 -0.19 -4.44
N THR A 134 -54.03 0.51 -3.59
CA THR A 134 -54.37 1.87 -3.10
C THR A 134 -53.74 2.99 -3.94
N ILE A 135 -52.85 2.65 -4.87
CA ILE A 135 -52.14 3.63 -5.69
C ILE A 135 -53.11 4.20 -6.73
N PRO A 136 -53.33 5.51 -6.80
CA PRO A 136 -54.22 6.11 -7.79
C PRO A 136 -53.67 5.93 -9.21
N ALA A 137 -54.55 5.60 -10.16
CA ALA A 137 -54.21 5.42 -11.58
C ALA A 137 -53.02 4.46 -11.83
N PHE A 138 -53.03 3.29 -11.19
CA PHE A 138 -51.99 2.28 -11.36
C PHE A 138 -51.95 1.74 -12.81
N VAL A 139 -50.75 1.40 -13.29
CA VAL A 139 -50.47 1.06 -14.70
C VAL A 139 -51.30 -0.13 -15.19
N ASP A 140 -51.57 -1.11 -14.33
CA ASP A 140 -52.46 -2.23 -14.60
C ASP A 140 -53.59 -2.27 -13.55
N LEU A 141 -54.81 -1.93 -13.97
CA LEU A 141 -56.00 -1.91 -13.13
C LEU A 141 -56.31 -3.29 -12.51
N GLY A 142 -55.76 -4.38 -13.05
CA GLY A 142 -55.85 -5.72 -12.50
C GLY A 142 -55.33 -5.80 -11.06
N PHE A 143 -54.28 -5.06 -10.70
CA PHE A 143 -53.74 -5.03 -9.34
C PHE A 143 -54.59 -4.22 -8.35
N GLN A 144 -55.54 -3.43 -8.84
CA GLN A 144 -56.52 -2.70 -8.03
C GLN A 144 -57.85 -3.44 -7.89
N ALA A 145 -58.11 -4.44 -8.73
CA ALA A 145 -59.38 -5.15 -8.75
C ALA A 145 -59.50 -6.08 -7.53
N PRO A 146 -60.58 -5.98 -6.72
CA PRO A 146 -60.78 -6.80 -5.52
C PRO A 146 -60.87 -8.32 -5.82
N ALA A 147 -61.21 -8.68 -7.06
CA ALA A 147 -61.35 -10.06 -7.51
C ALA A 147 -60.03 -10.68 -8.00
N SER A 148 -58.99 -9.88 -8.21
CA SER A 148 -57.69 -10.37 -8.68
C SER A 148 -56.92 -11.01 -7.54
N ALA A 149 -56.55 -12.28 -7.71
CA ALA A 149 -55.64 -12.96 -6.80
C ALA A 149 -54.19 -12.51 -7.07
N VAL A 150 -53.77 -11.42 -6.46
CA VAL A 150 -52.37 -10.97 -6.52
C VAL A 150 -51.52 -11.93 -5.70
N ARG A 151 -50.52 -12.52 -6.34
CA ARG A 151 -49.56 -13.45 -5.75
C ARG A 151 -48.19 -12.77 -5.72
N PHE A 152 -47.31 -13.25 -4.86
CA PHE A 152 -45.94 -12.79 -4.84
C PHE A 152 -44.96 -13.90 -4.52
N GLN A 153 -43.75 -13.70 -5.03
CA GLN A 153 -42.56 -14.44 -4.64
C GLN A 153 -41.49 -13.45 -4.20
N HIS A 154 -40.67 -13.82 -3.23
CA HIS A 154 -39.67 -12.92 -2.65
C HIS A 154 -38.40 -13.66 -2.24
N VAL A 155 -37.33 -12.88 -2.13
CA VAL A 155 -36.00 -13.34 -1.76
C VAL A 155 -35.35 -12.37 -0.77
N ASN A 156 -34.55 -12.91 0.16
CA ASN A 156 -33.79 -12.12 1.12
C ASN A 156 -32.46 -12.82 1.49
N SER A 157 -31.38 -12.05 1.64
CA SER A 157 -30.01 -12.54 1.90
C SER A 157 -29.69 -12.84 3.38
N LEU A 158 -30.52 -12.37 4.33
CA LEU A 158 -30.42 -12.55 5.79
C LEU A 158 -29.01 -12.35 6.39
N SER A 159 -28.26 -11.38 5.89
CA SER A 159 -26.92 -11.00 6.32
C SER A 159 -26.87 -9.81 7.29
N GLY A 160 -28.03 -9.26 7.69
CA GLY A 160 -28.12 -8.12 8.61
C GLY A 160 -28.07 -6.74 7.93
N TRP A 161 -27.67 -6.69 6.66
CA TRP A 161 -27.90 -5.57 5.74
C TRP A 161 -28.46 -6.11 4.42
N ASN A 162 -29.69 -6.58 4.51
CA ASN A 162 -30.28 -7.44 3.53
C ASN A 162 -30.56 -6.76 2.19
N LYS A 163 -30.72 -7.57 1.14
CA LYS A 163 -31.31 -7.15 -0.13
C LYS A 163 -32.62 -7.90 -0.29
N ALA A 164 -33.70 -7.33 0.24
CA ALA A 164 -35.02 -7.94 0.14
C ALA A 164 -35.72 -7.46 -1.13
N LEU A 165 -36.10 -8.41 -1.98
CA LEU A 165 -36.86 -8.15 -3.20
C LEU A 165 -38.09 -9.05 -3.28
N ALA A 166 -39.12 -8.56 -3.96
CA ALA A 166 -40.31 -9.34 -4.29
C ALA A 166 -40.78 -9.05 -5.71
N GLN A 167 -41.38 -10.04 -6.36
CA GLN A 167 -42.15 -9.89 -7.58
C GLN A 167 -43.62 -10.22 -7.27
N PHE A 168 -44.50 -9.24 -7.47
CA PHE A 168 -45.95 -9.38 -7.42
C PHE A 168 -46.48 -9.62 -8.82
N TYR A 169 -47.41 -10.56 -8.97
CA TYR A 169 -47.98 -10.94 -10.26
C TYR A 169 -49.43 -11.44 -10.10
N ILE A 170 -50.14 -11.50 -11.22
CA ILE A 170 -51.47 -12.11 -11.32
C ILE A 170 -51.35 -13.23 -12.35
N ASP A 171 -51.85 -14.41 -12.01
CA ASP A 171 -51.79 -15.58 -12.91
C ASP A 171 -52.46 -15.25 -14.26
N GLY A 172 -51.71 -15.40 -15.36
CA GLY A 172 -52.17 -15.10 -16.73
C GLY A 172 -52.00 -13.65 -17.17
N HIS A 173 -51.52 -12.74 -16.32
CA HIS A 173 -51.17 -11.37 -16.71
C HIS A 173 -49.73 -11.28 -17.25
N THR A 174 -49.49 -10.36 -18.18
CA THR A 174 -48.17 -10.13 -18.78
C THR A 174 -47.29 -9.19 -17.94
N THR A 175 -47.87 -8.51 -16.95
CA THR A 175 -47.21 -7.49 -16.14
C THR A 175 -47.02 -8.00 -14.71
N ALA A 176 -45.83 -7.77 -14.17
CA ALA A 176 -45.49 -7.98 -12.77
C ALA A 176 -44.97 -6.68 -12.17
N ILE A 177 -44.99 -6.58 -10.83
CA ILE A 177 -44.42 -5.46 -10.10
C ILE A 177 -43.26 -5.98 -9.27
N THR A 178 -42.05 -5.50 -9.51
CA THR A 178 -40.91 -5.82 -8.64
C THR A 178 -40.68 -4.74 -7.62
N CYS A 179 -40.51 -5.15 -6.38
CA CYS A 179 -40.26 -4.25 -5.26
C CYS A 179 -38.90 -4.56 -4.65
N ILE A 180 -38.13 -3.51 -4.34
CA ILE A 180 -36.90 -3.60 -3.54
C ILE A 180 -37.03 -2.75 -2.29
N VAL A 181 -36.57 -3.28 -1.16
CA VAL A 181 -36.57 -2.59 0.13
C VAL A 181 -35.25 -1.85 0.31
N ARG A 182 -35.32 -0.54 0.60
CA ARG A 182 -34.14 0.32 0.78
C ARG A 182 -34.32 1.28 1.95
N ARG A 183 -33.23 1.56 2.65
CA ARG A 183 -33.17 2.63 3.64
C ARG A 183 -33.01 3.98 2.93
N THR A 184 -33.92 4.90 3.21
CA THR A 184 -33.99 6.20 2.54
C THR A 184 -34.28 7.27 3.57
N SER A 185 -33.64 8.44 3.43
CA SER A 185 -34.07 9.65 4.13
C SER A 185 -35.16 10.30 3.30
N PHE A 186 -36.32 10.57 3.90
CA PHE A 186 -37.39 11.29 3.23
C PHE A 186 -37.95 12.41 4.10
N THR A 187 -38.46 13.46 3.47
CA THR A 187 -39.03 14.61 4.17
C THR A 187 -40.51 14.75 3.81
N THR A 188 -41.36 14.75 4.84
CA THR A 188 -42.79 15.06 4.78
C THR A 188 -43.05 16.24 5.72
N ASP A 189 -43.76 17.27 5.26
CA ASP A 189 -44.14 18.44 6.10
C ASP A 189 -42.98 19.04 6.91
N ASP A 190 -41.84 19.31 6.24
CA ASP A 190 -40.59 19.87 6.82
C ASP A 190 -39.87 19.01 7.88
N HIS A 191 -40.31 17.78 8.15
CA HIS A 191 -39.61 16.83 9.03
C HIS A 191 -38.90 15.74 8.24
N ALA A 192 -37.56 15.69 8.34
CA ALA A 192 -36.76 14.63 7.76
C ALA A 192 -36.82 13.37 8.63
N THR A 193 -37.26 12.26 8.04
CA THR A 193 -37.34 10.94 8.66
C THR A 193 -36.42 9.98 7.91
N ILE A 194 -35.68 9.15 8.64
CA ILE A 194 -34.93 8.04 8.06
C ILE A 194 -35.70 6.76 8.36
N ASP A 195 -36.19 6.10 7.32
CA ASP A 195 -36.93 4.84 7.45
C ASP A 195 -36.60 3.90 6.29
N THR A 196 -37.21 2.73 6.30
CA THR A 196 -37.13 1.73 5.25
C THR A 196 -38.36 1.85 4.34
N LEU A 197 -38.13 2.06 3.05
CA LEU A 197 -39.16 2.21 2.03
C LEU A 197 -39.09 1.07 1.02
N ALA A 198 -40.24 0.69 0.46
CA ALA A 198 -40.32 -0.24 -0.66
C ALA A 198 -40.47 0.56 -1.96
N TYR A 199 -39.61 0.26 -2.95
CA TYR A 199 -39.59 0.85 -4.28
C TYR A 199 -40.07 -0.18 -5.27
N CYS A 200 -41.26 0.04 -5.82
CA CYS A 200 -41.96 -0.91 -6.66
C CYS A 200 -42.07 -0.39 -8.10
N ALA A 201 -41.63 -1.16 -9.09
CA ALA A 201 -41.69 -0.78 -10.50
C ALA A 201 -42.37 -1.87 -11.34
N PRO A 202 -43.18 -1.50 -12.35
CA PRO A 202 -43.75 -2.45 -13.28
C PRO A 202 -42.69 -3.01 -14.22
N ARG A 203 -42.75 -4.32 -14.47
CA ARG A 203 -41.91 -5.04 -15.43
C ARG A 203 -42.70 -6.15 -16.12
N PRO A 204 -42.22 -6.70 -17.25
CA PRO A 204 -42.79 -7.93 -17.81
C PRO A 204 -42.75 -9.07 -16.79
N TYR A 205 -43.84 -9.84 -16.70
CA TYR A 205 -43.86 -11.03 -15.85
C TYR A 205 -42.79 -12.03 -16.30
N ASP A 206 -42.08 -12.55 -15.31
CA ASP A 206 -41.01 -13.52 -15.50
C ASP A 206 -41.25 -14.69 -14.55
N PRO A 207 -41.63 -15.88 -15.07
CA PRO A 207 -41.90 -17.04 -14.25
C PRO A 207 -40.64 -17.63 -13.59
N ASN A 208 -39.45 -17.29 -14.10
CA ASN A 208 -38.16 -17.75 -13.57
C ASN A 208 -37.46 -16.68 -12.74
N TRP A 209 -38.19 -15.64 -12.32
CA TRP A 209 -37.64 -14.55 -11.53
C TRP A 209 -37.03 -15.06 -10.22
N LEU A 210 -35.87 -14.51 -9.88
CA LEU A 210 -35.16 -14.81 -8.64
C LEU A 210 -34.99 -13.55 -7.79
N CYS A 211 -34.34 -12.53 -8.35
CA CYS A 211 -34.04 -11.28 -7.64
C CYS A 211 -33.88 -10.07 -8.58
N GLU A 212 -34.30 -10.20 -9.84
CA GLU A 212 -34.11 -9.21 -10.89
C GLU A 212 -35.08 -8.04 -10.73
N ASN A 213 -34.59 -6.81 -10.74
CA ASN A 213 -35.45 -5.62 -10.71
C ASN A 213 -35.07 -4.59 -11.78
N ASP A 214 -34.41 -5.05 -12.85
CA ASP A 214 -34.06 -4.24 -14.00
C ASP A 214 -35.33 -3.78 -14.75
N VAL A 215 -35.45 -2.47 -14.90
CA VAL A 215 -36.50 -1.81 -15.68
C VAL A 215 -35.89 -0.60 -16.40
N PRO A 216 -36.49 -0.11 -17.50
CA PRO A 216 -36.02 1.10 -18.16
C PRO A 216 -35.98 2.31 -17.21
N ASP A 217 -34.99 3.20 -17.36
CA ASP A 217 -34.79 4.36 -16.50
C ASP A 217 -35.98 5.34 -16.46
N THR A 218 -36.85 5.32 -17.48
CA THR A 218 -38.07 6.15 -17.54
C THR A 218 -39.26 5.53 -16.82
N THR A 219 -39.11 4.34 -16.25
CA THR A 219 -40.20 3.62 -15.60
C THR A 219 -40.57 4.29 -14.29
N ASP A 220 -41.87 4.50 -14.08
CA ASP A 220 -42.40 5.05 -12.85
C ASP A 220 -42.26 4.04 -11.70
N THR A 221 -41.57 4.46 -10.65
CA THR A 221 -41.34 3.67 -9.44
C THR A 221 -42.22 4.21 -8.32
N PHE A 222 -43.06 3.34 -7.76
CA PHE A 222 -43.97 3.64 -6.67
C PHE A 222 -43.29 3.44 -5.32
N VAL A 223 -43.44 4.42 -4.43
CA VAL A 223 -42.78 4.42 -3.12
C VAL A 223 -43.81 4.15 -2.03
N LEU A 224 -43.54 3.13 -1.22
CA LEU A 224 -44.41 2.68 -0.14
C LEU A 224 -43.64 2.74 1.18
N ARG A 225 -44.27 3.33 2.20
CA ARG A 225 -43.83 3.28 3.60
C ARG A 225 -44.66 2.26 4.36
N MET A 226 -44.10 1.66 5.40
CA MET A 226 -44.87 0.85 6.35
C MET A 226 -44.73 1.42 7.75
N THR A 227 -45.85 1.69 8.41
CA THR A 227 -45.86 2.15 9.81
C THR A 227 -46.87 1.34 10.58
N SER A 228 -46.43 0.66 11.64
CA SER A 228 -47.29 -0.18 12.50
C SER A 228 -48.16 -1.17 11.71
N SER A 229 -47.55 -1.95 10.82
CA SER A 229 -48.24 -2.89 9.91
C SER A 229 -49.21 -2.26 8.89
N VAL A 230 -49.20 -0.93 8.70
CA VAL A 230 -49.98 -0.26 7.65
C VAL A 230 -49.03 0.23 6.57
N ALA A 231 -49.18 -0.32 5.36
CA ALA A 231 -48.44 0.14 4.19
C ALA A 231 -49.18 1.31 3.52
N THR A 232 -48.50 2.43 3.36
CA THR A 232 -49.03 3.69 2.81
C THR A 232 -48.22 4.13 1.59
N TYR A 233 -48.92 4.49 0.53
CA TYR A 233 -48.33 5.12 -0.66
C TYR A 233 -47.81 6.53 -0.35
N LEU A 234 -46.56 6.79 -0.72
CA LEU A 234 -45.91 8.10 -0.56
C LEU A 234 -45.87 8.91 -1.85
N GLY A 235 -45.87 8.25 -3.02
CA GLY A 235 -45.79 8.91 -4.30
C GLY A 235 -45.05 8.09 -5.36
N MET A 236 -44.97 8.64 -6.56
CA MET A 236 -44.32 8.09 -7.74
C MET A 236 -43.07 8.90 -8.08
N VAL A 237 -42.00 8.21 -8.44
CA VAL A 237 -40.73 8.80 -8.88
C VAL A 237 -40.18 8.04 -10.09
N PRO A 238 -39.72 8.71 -11.16
CA PRO A 238 -39.05 8.04 -12.26
C PRO A 238 -37.79 7.31 -11.79
N LEU A 239 -37.51 6.10 -12.30
CA LEU A 239 -36.34 5.31 -11.87
C LEU A 239 -35.03 6.11 -12.01
N ARG A 240 -34.84 6.85 -13.11
CA ARG A 240 -33.64 7.69 -13.37
C ARG A 240 -33.32 8.70 -12.27
N ASP A 241 -34.31 9.10 -11.48
CA ASP A 241 -34.11 10.10 -10.43
C ASP A 241 -33.58 9.43 -9.14
N VAL A 242 -33.78 8.11 -8.98
CA VAL A 242 -33.41 7.32 -7.80
C VAL A 242 -32.35 6.24 -8.06
N TYR A 243 -32.04 5.95 -9.32
CA TYR A 243 -31.03 5.00 -9.80
C TYR A 243 -29.90 5.74 -10.52
N PHE A 244 -28.65 5.35 -10.27
CA PHE A 244 -27.45 5.95 -10.89
C PHE A 244 -27.30 7.47 -10.71
N ASN A 245 -27.87 7.99 -9.62
CA ASN A 245 -27.93 9.40 -9.29
C ASN A 245 -27.48 9.68 -7.84
N PRO A 246 -26.23 9.32 -7.48
CA PRO A 246 -25.78 9.37 -6.09
C PRO A 246 -25.65 10.80 -5.58
N GLY A 247 -26.12 11.05 -4.37
CA GLY A 247 -26.07 12.37 -3.74
C GLY A 247 -27.09 13.39 -4.24
N TYR A 248 -27.93 13.02 -5.22
CA TYR A 248 -29.04 13.86 -5.68
C TYR A 248 -30.30 13.64 -4.84
N VAL A 249 -31.24 14.58 -5.00
CA VAL A 249 -32.51 14.63 -4.32
C VAL A 249 -33.61 14.31 -5.33
N ALA A 250 -34.39 13.26 -5.09
CA ALA A 250 -35.53 12.92 -5.91
C ALA A 250 -36.83 13.39 -5.25
N THR A 251 -37.88 13.63 -6.04
CA THR A 251 -39.19 14.04 -5.51
C THR A 251 -40.24 13.04 -5.94
N ALA A 252 -40.82 12.32 -4.98
CA ALA A 252 -41.98 11.47 -5.19
C ALA A 252 -43.25 12.33 -5.18
N ARG A 253 -44.08 12.19 -6.23
CA ARG A 253 -45.28 13.01 -6.46
C ARG A 253 -46.56 12.17 -6.46
N GLY A 254 -47.70 12.83 -6.29
CA GLY A 254 -49.02 12.19 -6.41
C GLY A 254 -49.42 11.32 -5.21
N GLY A 255 -48.66 11.37 -4.11
CA GLY A 255 -49.02 10.73 -2.85
C GLY A 255 -50.06 11.53 -2.05
N PRO A 256 -50.73 10.87 -1.08
CA PRO A 256 -51.69 11.52 -0.18
C PRO A 256 -51.06 12.57 0.73
N LEU A 257 -49.74 12.54 0.91
CA LEU A 257 -48.96 13.49 1.74
C LEU A 257 -48.34 14.64 0.92
N GLY A 258 -48.73 14.80 -0.35
CA GLY A 258 -48.11 15.77 -1.26
C GLY A 258 -46.76 15.32 -1.80
N ASP A 259 -45.92 16.28 -2.18
CA ASP A 259 -44.59 16.01 -2.73
C ASP A 259 -43.62 15.59 -1.62
N VAL A 260 -43.08 14.37 -1.72
CA VAL A 260 -42.15 13.80 -0.74
C VAL A 260 -40.74 13.83 -1.31
N VAL A 261 -39.82 14.44 -0.58
CA VAL A 261 -38.41 14.51 -0.99
C VAL A 261 -37.68 13.23 -0.53
N LEU A 262 -36.93 12.59 -1.43
CA LEU A 262 -36.18 11.36 -1.18
C LEU A 262 -34.67 11.59 -1.34
N ARG A 263 -33.88 11.04 -0.42
CA ARG A 263 -32.41 11.12 -0.42
C ARG A 263 -31.78 9.80 0.02
N GLY A 264 -30.67 9.44 -0.62
CA GLY A 264 -29.84 8.32 -0.20
C GLY A 264 -29.29 8.55 1.22
N VAL A 265 -29.33 7.52 2.06
CA VAL A 265 -28.68 7.56 3.37
C VAL A 265 -27.22 7.15 3.16
N PRO A 266 -26.23 7.97 3.57
CA PRO A 266 -24.83 7.58 3.46
C PRO A 266 -24.57 6.27 4.20
N ALA A 267 -24.06 5.27 3.49
CA ALA A 267 -23.54 4.07 4.13
C ALA A 267 -22.11 4.34 4.57
N MET A 268 -21.74 3.84 5.75
CA MET A 268 -20.37 3.82 6.24
C MET A 268 -19.90 2.36 6.24
N ASP A 269 -19.05 2.02 5.28
CA ASP A 269 -18.45 0.71 5.13
C ASP A 269 -17.10 0.73 5.82
N GLU A 270 -16.94 -0.12 6.83
CA GLU A 270 -15.73 -0.24 7.62
C GLU A 270 -14.91 -1.44 7.15
N TYR A 271 -13.62 -1.23 6.88
CA TYR A 271 -12.69 -2.25 6.45
C TYR A 271 -11.65 -2.51 7.54
N GLN A 272 -11.45 -3.80 7.83
CA GLN A 272 -10.41 -4.30 8.74
C GLN A 272 -10.44 -3.71 10.15
N VAL A 273 -11.65 -3.62 10.75
CA VAL A 273 -11.84 -3.18 12.14
C VAL A 273 -11.40 -1.72 12.32
N GLY A 274 -11.91 -0.84 11.46
CA GLY A 274 -11.74 0.61 11.55
C GLY A 274 -10.48 1.19 10.89
N ILE A 275 -9.62 0.36 10.29
CA ILE A 275 -8.40 0.85 9.60
C ILE A 275 -8.77 1.76 8.43
N LEU A 276 -9.84 1.43 7.71
CA LEU A 276 -10.32 2.23 6.60
C LEU A 276 -11.83 2.31 6.68
N GLN A 277 -12.38 3.51 6.50
CA GLN A 277 -13.81 3.74 6.37
C GLN A 277 -14.08 4.33 5.00
N ALA A 278 -14.99 3.72 4.26
CA ALA A 278 -15.55 4.29 3.05
C ALA A 278 -16.96 4.77 3.37
N GLN A 279 -17.24 6.03 3.09
CA GLN A 279 -18.57 6.60 3.19
C GLN A 279 -19.05 6.96 1.80
N ALA A 280 -20.26 6.52 1.45
CA ALA A 280 -20.87 6.93 0.19
C ALA A 280 -22.37 7.16 0.35
N PRO A 281 -22.92 8.28 -0.13
CA PRO A 281 -24.31 8.34 -0.52
C PRO A 281 -24.43 7.51 -1.81
N TRP A 282 -24.74 6.23 -1.63
CA TRP A 282 -25.12 5.36 -2.73
C TRP A 282 -26.47 5.78 -3.32
N ASP A 283 -26.77 5.26 -4.50
CA ASP A 283 -28.10 5.37 -5.08
C ASP A 283 -29.20 4.93 -4.10
N VAL A 284 -30.35 5.61 -4.21
CA VAL A 284 -31.54 5.27 -3.43
C VAL A 284 -32.00 3.85 -3.81
N VAL A 285 -32.09 3.59 -5.11
CA VAL A 285 -32.44 2.28 -5.70
C VAL A 285 -31.23 1.74 -6.47
N CYS A 286 -30.95 0.45 -6.31
CA CYS A 286 -29.97 -0.29 -7.09
C CYS A 286 -30.68 -1.32 -7.97
N LEU A 287 -30.04 -1.70 -9.08
CA LEU A 287 -30.46 -2.87 -9.84
C LEU A 287 -29.74 -4.12 -9.32
N SER A 288 -30.43 -5.25 -9.43
CA SER A 288 -30.05 -6.53 -8.87
C SER A 288 -30.18 -7.60 -9.94
N SER A 289 -29.25 -8.55 -9.97
CA SER A 289 -29.29 -9.70 -10.86
C SER A 289 -28.81 -10.95 -10.13
N CYS A 290 -29.58 -12.04 -10.24
CA CYS A 290 -29.24 -13.35 -9.69
C CYS A 290 -29.04 -14.39 -10.81
N ALA A 291 -28.87 -13.95 -12.06
CA ALA A 291 -28.71 -14.83 -13.21
C ALA A 291 -27.53 -15.82 -13.06
N THR A 292 -26.49 -15.42 -12.32
CA THR A 292 -25.29 -16.24 -12.05
C THR A 292 -25.19 -16.72 -10.61
N TYR A 293 -26.27 -16.61 -9.83
CA TYR A 293 -26.24 -16.97 -8.41
C TYR A 293 -26.10 -18.49 -8.23
N ASP A 294 -25.09 -18.89 -7.48
CA ASP A 294 -24.82 -20.27 -7.14
C ASP A 294 -25.13 -20.51 -5.64
N PRO A 295 -26.12 -21.36 -5.31
CA PRO A 295 -26.47 -21.68 -3.92
C PRO A 295 -25.34 -22.34 -3.12
N ASP A 296 -24.46 -23.10 -3.77
CA ASP A 296 -23.40 -23.85 -3.09
C ASP A 296 -22.27 -22.90 -2.66
N THR A 297 -21.86 -21.99 -3.54
CA THR A 297 -20.83 -20.97 -3.23
C THR A 297 -21.39 -19.71 -2.59
N ARG A 298 -22.71 -19.47 -2.71
CA ARG A 298 -23.44 -18.27 -2.23
C ARG A 298 -22.96 -16.96 -2.86
N LEU A 299 -22.39 -17.05 -4.05
CA LEU A 299 -21.89 -15.92 -4.85
C LEU A 299 -22.72 -15.74 -6.12
N GLY A 300 -22.58 -14.60 -6.80
CA GLY A 300 -23.22 -14.35 -8.09
C GLY A 300 -24.58 -13.63 -8.00
N TRP A 301 -24.98 -13.17 -6.82
CA TRP A 301 -26.02 -12.15 -6.67
C TRP A 301 -25.34 -10.78 -6.74
N LEU A 302 -25.50 -10.11 -7.87
CA LEU A 302 -24.80 -8.88 -8.18
C LEU A 302 -25.70 -7.65 -8.02
N LEU A 303 -25.12 -6.54 -7.56
CA LEU A 303 -25.76 -5.23 -7.57
C LEU A 303 -25.09 -4.29 -8.57
N GLN A 304 -25.91 -3.54 -9.28
CA GLN A 304 -25.49 -2.40 -10.08
C GLN A 304 -25.93 -1.12 -9.37
N MET A 305 -24.94 -0.32 -8.97
CA MET A 305 -25.14 0.91 -8.20
C MET A 305 -23.95 1.84 -8.34
N ARG A 306 -24.21 3.13 -8.13
CA ARG A 306 -23.23 4.20 -8.16
C ARG A 306 -23.22 4.94 -6.83
N GLY A 307 -22.05 5.43 -6.43
CA GLY A 307 -21.85 6.10 -5.16
C GLY A 307 -20.78 7.17 -5.27
N LYS A 308 -20.98 8.29 -4.56
CA LYS A 308 -19.93 9.29 -4.39
C LYS A 308 -19.08 8.93 -3.16
N VAL A 309 -18.00 8.20 -3.38
CA VAL A 309 -17.24 7.60 -2.29
C VAL A 309 -16.24 8.59 -1.72
N SER A 310 -16.30 8.79 -0.41
CA SER A 310 -15.24 9.40 0.38
C SER A 310 -14.60 8.35 1.27
N MET A 311 -13.29 8.43 1.47
CA MET A 311 -12.54 7.46 2.26
C MET A 311 -11.81 8.17 3.40
N MET A 312 -11.80 7.56 4.57
CA MET A 312 -10.93 7.90 5.67
C MET A 312 -10.05 6.70 5.98
N TRP A 313 -8.74 6.87 5.87
CA TRP A 313 -7.77 5.82 6.20
C TRP A 313 -7.03 6.19 7.48
N ILE A 314 -7.20 5.39 8.52
CA ILE A 314 -6.59 5.61 9.83
C ILE A 314 -5.21 4.96 9.84
N CYS A 315 -4.16 5.78 9.95
CA CYS A 315 -2.79 5.27 9.89
C CYS A 315 -1.80 6.18 10.63
N ASP A 316 -1.20 5.62 11.70
CA ASP A 316 -0.17 6.31 12.50
C ASP A 316 1.25 5.81 12.20
N SER A 317 1.42 4.85 11.29
CA SER A 317 2.69 4.16 11.04
C SER A 317 3.54 4.77 9.92
N LEU A 318 3.14 5.89 9.32
CA LEU A 318 3.83 6.48 8.15
C LEU A 318 5.17 7.14 8.47
N MET A 319 5.46 7.42 9.74
CA MET A 319 6.74 7.92 10.25
C MET A 319 7.39 9.05 9.40
N LEU A 320 6.62 10.04 8.96
CA LEU A 320 7.08 11.08 8.02
C LEU A 320 8.42 11.72 8.44
N THR A 321 8.56 12.08 9.71
CA THR A 321 9.80 12.68 10.25
C THR A 321 11.01 11.76 10.11
N ASN A 322 10.86 10.47 10.39
CA ASN A 322 11.96 9.51 10.27
C ASN A 322 12.34 9.27 8.82
N THR A 323 11.37 9.27 7.92
CA THR A 323 11.63 9.17 6.48
C THR A 323 12.41 10.38 5.97
N VAL A 324 12.03 11.60 6.39
CA VAL A 324 12.78 12.83 6.03
C VAL A 324 14.20 12.77 6.59
N LEU A 325 14.37 12.33 7.84
CA LEU A 325 15.70 12.14 8.44
C LEU A 325 16.54 11.11 7.67
N LEU A 326 15.94 9.97 7.30
CA LEU A 326 16.60 8.94 6.49
C LEU A 326 17.03 9.52 5.14
N TRP A 327 16.16 10.26 4.46
CA TRP A 327 16.45 10.90 3.18
C TRP A 327 17.58 11.94 3.26
N CYS A 328 17.54 12.82 4.27
CA CYS A 328 18.61 13.78 4.53
C CYS A 328 19.94 13.07 4.81
N LEU A 329 19.90 12.00 5.62
CA LEU A 329 21.09 11.21 5.95
C LEU A 329 21.65 10.48 4.72
N THR A 330 20.82 9.80 3.92
CA THR A 330 21.27 9.13 2.69
C THR A 330 21.82 10.13 1.67
N THR A 331 21.22 11.31 1.57
CA THR A 331 21.73 12.40 0.72
C THR A 331 23.11 12.85 1.16
N TYR A 332 23.28 13.09 2.46
CA TYR A 332 24.58 13.46 3.04
C TYR A 332 25.65 12.38 2.77
N LEU A 333 25.32 11.11 3.00
CA LEU A 333 26.24 10.00 2.78
C LEU A 333 26.55 9.79 1.28
N LEU A 334 25.60 10.03 0.38
CA LEU A 334 25.83 10.03 -1.06
C LEU A 334 26.78 11.17 -1.47
N LEU A 335 26.63 12.36 -0.90
CA LEU A 335 27.55 13.47 -1.14
C LEU A 335 28.97 13.11 -0.69
N LEU A 336 29.12 12.48 0.47
CA LEU A 336 30.41 11.98 0.94
C LEU A 336 30.99 10.91 0.00
N GLN A 337 30.18 9.93 -0.41
CA GLN A 337 30.61 8.92 -1.39
C GLN A 337 31.06 9.59 -2.68
N ARG A 338 30.30 10.58 -3.17
CA ARG A 338 30.57 11.26 -4.43
C ARG A 338 31.86 12.08 -4.39
N LEU A 339 32.11 12.81 -3.30
CA LEU A 339 33.24 13.72 -3.19
C LEU A 339 34.54 13.00 -2.85
N PHE A 340 34.48 12.01 -1.95
CA PHE A 340 35.67 11.40 -1.37
C PHE A 340 35.92 9.97 -1.83
N LEU A 341 34.87 9.24 -2.21
CA LEU A 341 34.94 7.79 -2.45
C LEU A 341 34.30 7.39 -3.79
N TRP A 342 34.43 8.26 -4.82
CA TRP A 342 33.76 8.07 -6.13
C TRP A 342 34.12 6.73 -6.79
N HIS A 343 35.36 6.29 -6.62
CA HIS A 343 35.88 5.05 -7.21
C HIS A 343 35.94 3.90 -6.20
N SER A 344 35.51 4.12 -4.95
CA SER A 344 35.57 3.10 -3.91
C SER A 344 34.59 1.97 -4.20
N HIS A 345 35.04 0.74 -3.96
CA HIS A 345 34.16 -0.42 -3.95
C HIS A 345 33.31 -0.46 -2.68
N VAL A 346 33.67 0.26 -1.61
CA VAL A 346 32.91 0.27 -0.35
C VAL A 346 31.81 1.34 -0.39
N CYS A 347 30.59 0.97 0.01
CA CYS A 347 29.46 1.89 0.11
C CYS A 347 29.40 2.54 1.50
N VAL A 348 29.54 3.87 1.54
CA VAL A 348 29.43 4.68 2.76
C VAL A 348 28.05 4.52 3.41
N VAL A 349 26.98 4.47 2.61
CA VAL A 349 25.60 4.37 3.11
C VAL A 349 25.40 3.08 3.92
N ALA A 350 25.74 1.93 3.34
CA ALA A 350 25.57 0.62 3.99
C ALA A 350 26.41 0.51 5.28
N VAL A 351 27.67 0.96 5.23
CA VAL A 351 28.58 0.90 6.39
C VAL A 351 28.12 1.84 7.50
N TYR A 352 27.75 3.07 7.18
CA TYR A 352 27.31 4.04 8.18
C TYR A 352 26.00 3.62 8.85
N LEU A 353 25.00 3.22 8.05
CA LEU A 353 23.71 2.79 8.58
C LEU A 353 23.81 1.50 9.38
N SER A 354 24.73 0.58 9.05
CA SER A 354 24.96 -0.66 9.83
C SER A 354 25.37 -0.41 11.28
N LYS A 355 25.91 0.78 11.56
CA LYS A 355 26.34 1.20 12.91
C LYS A 355 25.28 2.04 13.64
N ASN A 356 24.09 2.22 13.04
CA ASN A 356 23.03 3.07 13.56
C ASN A 356 21.73 2.28 13.76
N VAL A 357 21.00 2.59 14.83
CA VAL A 357 19.71 1.97 15.19
C VAL A 357 18.57 2.46 14.28
N LEU A 358 18.70 3.67 13.70
CA LEU A 358 17.66 4.32 12.88
C LEU A 358 17.08 3.38 11.81
N GLY A 359 17.93 2.65 11.08
CA GLY A 359 17.48 1.75 10.03
C GLY A 359 16.61 0.59 10.55
N ILE A 360 17.04 -0.06 11.64
CA ILE A 360 16.26 -1.15 12.26
C ILE A 360 14.92 -0.62 12.77
N THR A 361 14.90 0.56 13.39
CA THR A 361 13.66 1.17 13.90
C THR A 361 12.67 1.45 12.77
N VAL A 362 13.12 2.06 11.66
CA VAL A 362 12.27 2.31 10.49
C VAL A 362 11.73 0.99 9.95
N LEU A 363 12.58 -0.02 9.76
CA LEU A 363 12.17 -1.33 9.25
C LEU A 363 11.11 -2.00 10.14
N PHE A 364 11.31 -1.97 11.46
CA PHE A 364 10.38 -2.57 12.43
C PHE A 364 9.01 -1.91 12.37
N VAL A 365 8.96 -0.57 12.39
CA VAL A 365 7.68 0.15 12.34
C VAL A 365 6.99 -0.03 10.99
N SER A 366 7.73 -0.11 9.88
CA SER A 366 7.15 -0.38 8.57
C SER A 366 6.50 -1.76 8.50
N PHE A 367 7.14 -2.81 9.03
CA PHE A 367 6.52 -4.14 9.09
C PHE A 367 5.33 -4.17 10.07
N TYR A 368 5.44 -3.50 11.22
CA TYR A 368 4.35 -3.40 12.18
C TYR A 368 3.12 -2.71 11.58
N GLY A 369 3.34 -1.62 10.84
CA GLY A 369 2.32 -0.85 10.14
C GLY A 369 1.81 -1.48 8.84
N ASN A 370 2.38 -2.61 8.40
CA ASN A 370 2.09 -3.19 7.09
C ASN A 370 0.61 -3.60 6.92
N LYS A 371 -0.06 -3.96 8.02
CA LYS A 371 -1.52 -4.22 8.01
C LYS A 371 -2.30 -3.02 7.46
N ASN A 372 -1.92 -1.80 7.85
CA ASN A 372 -2.61 -0.58 7.42
C ASN A 372 -2.38 -0.30 5.93
N LEU A 373 -1.13 -0.49 5.46
CA LEU A 373 -0.76 -0.30 4.06
C LEU A 373 -1.43 -1.34 3.15
N GLN A 374 -1.46 -2.61 3.55
CA GLN A 374 -2.14 -3.67 2.80
C GLN A 374 -3.65 -3.46 2.74
N THR A 375 -4.27 -2.98 3.82
CA THR A 375 -5.70 -2.66 3.82
C THR A 375 -6.02 -1.57 2.80
N LEU A 376 -5.23 -0.49 2.79
CA LEU A 376 -5.38 0.59 1.81
C LEU A 376 -5.16 0.09 0.37
N ALA A 377 -4.07 -0.64 0.12
CA ALA A 377 -3.74 -1.14 -1.21
C ALA A 377 -4.79 -2.11 -1.75
N ALA A 378 -5.28 -3.03 -0.92
CA ALA A 378 -6.36 -3.96 -1.28
C ALA A 378 -7.67 -3.23 -1.58
N TYR A 379 -8.08 -2.28 -0.72
CA TYR A 379 -9.28 -1.50 -0.95
C TYR A 379 -9.23 -0.71 -2.27
N LEU A 380 -8.11 -0.03 -2.54
CA LEU A 380 -7.96 0.78 -3.75
C LEU A 380 -7.79 -0.06 -5.03
N ALA A 381 -7.20 -1.26 -4.93
CA ALA A 381 -7.14 -2.19 -6.06
C ALA A 381 -8.51 -2.74 -6.43
N GLN A 382 -9.39 -2.93 -5.45
CA GLN A 382 -10.75 -3.46 -5.64
C GLN A 382 -11.79 -2.37 -5.92
N ASN A 383 -11.51 -1.11 -5.54
CA ASN A 383 -12.35 0.07 -5.81
C ASN A 383 -11.53 1.15 -6.54
N PRO A 384 -11.21 0.95 -7.83
CA PRO A 384 -10.41 1.90 -8.57
C PRO A 384 -11.14 3.25 -8.66
N ALA A 385 -10.52 4.29 -8.11
CA ALA A 385 -11.05 5.64 -8.21
C ALA A 385 -10.83 6.21 -9.61
N SER A 386 -11.83 6.96 -10.10
CA SER A 386 -11.80 7.61 -11.42
C SER A 386 -10.84 8.81 -11.49
N THR A 387 -10.21 9.19 -10.37
CA THR A 387 -9.27 10.32 -10.32
C THR A 387 -7.84 9.89 -10.65
N PRO A 388 -7.02 10.76 -11.31
CA PRO A 388 -5.64 10.44 -11.64
C PRO A 388 -4.76 10.12 -10.42
N LEU A 389 -5.05 10.77 -9.29
CA LEU A 389 -4.40 10.51 -8.00
C LEU A 389 -4.81 9.14 -7.44
N GLY A 390 -6.07 8.75 -7.63
CA GLY A 390 -6.63 7.44 -7.31
C GLY A 390 -5.84 6.27 -7.90
N ALA A 391 -5.29 6.42 -9.11
CA ALA A 391 -4.49 5.40 -9.77
C ALA A 391 -3.09 5.21 -9.15
N PHE A 392 -2.53 6.23 -8.47
CA PHE A 392 -1.20 6.17 -7.89
C PHE A 392 -1.19 5.61 -6.46
N TYR A 393 -2.21 5.94 -5.66
CA TYR A 393 -2.29 5.53 -4.26
C TYR A 393 -2.15 4.02 -3.98
N PRO A 394 -2.69 3.09 -4.80
CA PRO A 394 -2.51 1.65 -4.58
C PRO A 394 -1.03 1.23 -4.52
N TYR A 395 -0.16 1.93 -5.24
CA TYR A 395 1.26 1.58 -5.37
C TYR A 395 2.15 2.32 -4.37
N ALA A 396 1.68 3.40 -3.75
CA ALA A 396 2.49 4.23 -2.86
C ALA A 396 2.93 3.46 -1.60
N GLY A 397 2.03 2.71 -0.96
CA GLY A 397 2.35 1.86 0.19
C GLY A 397 3.35 0.75 -0.14
N PRO A 398 3.08 -0.08 -1.17
CA PRO A 398 4.02 -1.09 -1.66
C PRO A 398 5.40 -0.53 -2.02
N ALA A 399 5.46 0.60 -2.73
CA ALA A 399 6.71 1.24 -3.12
C ALA A 399 7.49 1.78 -1.92
N GLN A 400 6.81 2.36 -0.93
CA GLN A 400 7.42 2.79 0.33
C GLN A 400 8.06 1.59 1.04
N MET A 401 7.29 0.51 1.22
CA MET A 401 7.72 -0.69 1.94
C MET A 401 8.91 -1.37 1.26
N ALA A 402 8.81 -1.61 -0.05
CA ALA A 402 9.89 -2.21 -0.84
C ALA A 402 11.17 -1.38 -0.81
N SER A 403 11.05 -0.04 -0.85
CA SER A 403 12.19 0.87 -0.80
C SER A 403 12.89 0.85 0.56
N ILE A 404 12.14 0.78 1.67
CA ILE A 404 12.72 0.59 3.01
C ILE A 404 13.49 -0.74 3.06
N VAL A 405 12.87 -1.85 2.64
CA VAL A 405 13.54 -3.17 2.59
C VAL A 405 14.79 -3.14 1.72
N GLY A 406 14.73 -2.48 0.55
CA GLY A 406 15.86 -2.32 -0.36
C GLY A 406 17.05 -1.63 0.30
N ILE A 407 16.85 -0.48 0.97
CA ILE A 407 17.91 0.23 1.71
C ILE A 407 18.47 -0.66 2.84
N MET A 408 17.58 -1.31 3.58
CA MET A 408 17.95 -2.11 4.76
C MET A 408 18.68 -3.41 4.41
N THR A 409 18.52 -3.92 3.18
CA THR A 409 19.18 -5.17 2.74
C THR A 409 20.70 -5.06 2.86
N GLY A 410 21.30 -4.03 2.26
CA GLY A 410 22.75 -3.78 2.36
C GLY A 410 23.20 -3.53 3.81
N GLN A 411 22.40 -2.79 4.59
CA GLN A 411 22.68 -2.50 5.98
C GLN A 411 22.73 -3.77 6.85
N LEU A 412 21.73 -4.65 6.73
CA LEU A 412 21.60 -5.86 7.56
C LEU A 412 22.69 -6.88 7.22
N VAL A 413 23.02 -7.03 5.94
CA VAL A 413 24.17 -7.85 5.54
C VAL A 413 25.46 -7.26 6.11
N GLN A 414 25.69 -5.95 5.99
CA GLN A 414 26.88 -5.30 6.55
C GLN A 414 26.94 -5.41 8.09
N MET A 415 25.80 -5.35 8.77
CA MET A 415 25.69 -5.54 10.22
C MET A 415 26.12 -6.97 10.60
N TRP A 416 25.71 -7.99 9.85
CA TRP A 416 26.11 -9.37 10.08
C TRP A 416 27.63 -9.58 10.04
N PHE A 417 28.31 -8.89 9.14
CA PHE A 417 29.76 -9.01 8.98
C PHE A 417 30.56 -8.08 9.90
N THR A 418 29.92 -7.12 10.58
CA THR A 418 30.61 -6.18 11.49
C THR A 418 31.33 -6.95 12.61
N PRO A 419 32.63 -6.72 12.88
CA PRO A 419 33.47 -5.58 12.50
C PRO A 419 34.13 -5.64 11.10
N ARG A 420 33.86 -6.62 10.25
CA ARG A 420 34.40 -6.66 8.87
C ARG A 420 33.52 -5.88 7.89
N LEU A 421 34.16 -5.25 6.91
CA LEU A 421 33.52 -4.60 5.78
C LEU A 421 33.24 -5.60 4.67
N VAL A 422 32.01 -5.56 4.14
CA VAL A 422 31.63 -6.34 2.96
C VAL A 422 32.11 -5.60 1.72
N THR A 423 33.04 -6.22 0.98
CA THR A 423 33.64 -5.60 -0.22
C THR A 423 32.95 -6.04 -1.51
N GLN A 424 32.13 -7.08 -1.47
CA GLN A 424 31.28 -7.52 -2.59
C GLN A 424 30.03 -6.61 -2.75
N THR A 425 30.25 -5.30 -2.90
CA THR A 425 29.16 -4.31 -2.93
C THR A 425 28.24 -4.43 -4.14
N TRP A 426 28.73 -5.02 -5.24
CA TRP A 426 27.89 -5.41 -6.37
C TRP A 426 26.83 -6.45 -5.96
N LEU A 427 27.17 -7.40 -5.07
CA LEU A 427 26.25 -8.41 -4.56
C LEU A 427 25.21 -7.75 -3.64
N LEU A 428 25.64 -6.78 -2.80
CA LEU A 428 24.72 -5.99 -1.98
C LEU A 428 23.75 -5.18 -2.85
N SER A 429 24.22 -4.58 -3.95
CA SER A 429 23.39 -3.87 -4.92
C SER A 429 22.35 -4.80 -5.56
N ALA A 430 22.80 -5.96 -6.05
CA ALA A 430 21.93 -6.94 -6.68
C ALA A 430 20.88 -7.47 -5.69
N ALA A 431 21.28 -7.81 -4.46
CA ALA A 431 20.39 -8.27 -3.41
C ALA A 431 19.38 -7.20 -2.99
N SER A 432 19.81 -5.94 -2.86
CA SER A 432 18.92 -4.82 -2.50
C SER A 432 17.86 -4.58 -3.58
N LEU A 433 18.24 -4.66 -4.86
CA LEU A 433 17.32 -4.56 -5.98
C LEU A 433 16.37 -5.76 -6.05
N LEU A 434 16.88 -6.99 -5.88
CA LEU A 434 16.06 -8.19 -5.86
C LEU A 434 15.01 -8.15 -4.74
N ASN A 435 15.42 -7.74 -3.53
CA ASN A 435 14.51 -7.59 -2.40
C ASN A 435 13.43 -6.55 -2.66
N TRP A 436 13.82 -5.41 -3.25
CA TRP A 436 12.87 -4.39 -3.67
C TRP A 436 11.83 -4.96 -4.65
N ILE A 437 12.27 -5.65 -5.71
CA ILE A 437 11.38 -6.22 -6.73
C ILE A 437 10.42 -7.24 -6.11
N LEU A 438 10.92 -8.15 -5.28
CA LEU A 438 10.10 -9.20 -4.68
C LEU A 438 9.04 -8.62 -3.74
N VAL A 439 9.43 -7.72 -2.83
CA VAL A 439 8.49 -7.11 -1.88
C VAL A 439 7.48 -6.23 -2.61
N PHE A 440 7.94 -5.40 -3.57
CA PHE A 440 7.03 -4.56 -4.35
C PHE A 440 6.02 -5.40 -5.12
N TYR A 441 6.47 -6.47 -5.78
CA TYR A 441 5.59 -7.33 -6.56
C TYR A 441 4.53 -8.02 -5.70
N LEU A 442 4.93 -8.53 -4.53
CA LEU A 442 4.03 -9.16 -3.58
C LEU A 442 2.99 -8.17 -3.04
N GLU A 443 3.43 -7.02 -2.55
CA GLU A 443 2.57 -6.01 -1.92
C GLU A 443 1.65 -5.28 -2.93
N ALA A 444 2.10 -5.07 -4.17
CA ALA A 444 1.33 -4.32 -5.17
C ALA A 444 0.39 -5.20 -6.01
N PHE A 445 0.80 -6.43 -6.33
CA PHE A 445 0.07 -7.25 -7.32
C PHE A 445 -0.46 -8.57 -6.76
N VAL A 446 0.24 -9.21 -5.83
CA VAL A 446 -0.18 -10.52 -5.33
C VAL A 446 -1.17 -10.38 -4.18
N PHE A 447 -0.81 -9.68 -3.12
CA PHE A 447 -1.64 -9.59 -1.92
C PHE A 447 -2.96 -8.84 -2.14
N PRO A 448 -3.01 -7.69 -2.85
CA PRO A 448 -4.28 -7.00 -3.10
C PRO A 448 -5.31 -7.86 -3.85
N ILE A 449 -4.85 -8.65 -4.84
CA ILE A 449 -5.70 -9.49 -5.68
C ILE A 449 -6.14 -10.76 -4.96
N GLN A 450 -5.32 -11.29 -4.04
CA GLN A 450 -5.68 -12.47 -3.25
C GLN A 450 -6.77 -12.20 -2.20
N ASN A 451 -6.99 -10.93 -1.82
CA ASN A 451 -7.99 -10.58 -0.83
C ASN A 451 -9.40 -10.66 -1.39
N ARG A 452 -10.32 -11.23 -0.60
CA ARG A 452 -11.76 -11.21 -0.86
C ARG A 452 -12.47 -10.47 0.28
N TYR A 453 -13.59 -9.83 -0.02
CA TYR A 453 -14.46 -9.26 0.99
C TYR A 453 -15.18 -10.37 1.74
N LEU A 454 -15.03 -10.36 3.07
CA LEU A 454 -15.77 -11.21 3.99
C LEU A 454 -16.54 -10.32 4.94
N SER A 455 -17.71 -10.79 5.39
CA SER A 455 -18.42 -10.16 6.51
C SER A 455 -17.54 -10.19 7.76
N GLY A 456 -17.47 -9.07 8.47
CA GLY A 456 -16.65 -8.90 9.67
C GLY A 456 -17.39 -8.13 10.77
N THR A 457 -16.75 -8.00 11.92
CA THR A 457 -17.28 -7.23 13.05
C THR A 457 -16.90 -5.76 12.95
N CYS A 458 -17.84 -4.87 13.25
CA CYS A 458 -17.61 -3.44 13.33
C CYS A 458 -16.82 -3.05 14.58
N ALA A 459 -15.83 -2.18 14.43
CA ALA A 459 -15.20 -1.48 15.54
C ALA A 459 -15.99 -0.23 15.95
N LEU A 460 -16.61 0.44 14.96
CA LEU A 460 -17.23 1.75 15.14
C LEU A 460 -18.76 1.61 15.13
N ALA A 461 -19.42 2.26 16.09
CA ALA A 461 -20.87 2.24 16.22
C ALA A 461 -21.62 2.95 15.08
N THR A 462 -20.91 3.79 14.30
CA THR A 462 -21.46 4.51 13.15
C THR A 462 -21.41 3.70 11.85
N SER A 463 -20.75 2.54 11.86
CA SER A 463 -20.57 1.70 10.67
C SER A 463 -21.87 0.99 10.29
N SER A 464 -22.22 1.06 9.01
CA SER A 464 -23.38 0.37 8.42
C SER A 464 -23.03 -1.05 7.97
N ASN A 465 -21.86 -1.24 7.36
CA ASN A 465 -21.34 -2.55 6.94
C ASN A 465 -19.91 -2.72 7.40
N CYS A 466 -19.52 -3.96 7.71
CA CYS A 466 -18.21 -4.25 8.26
C CYS A 466 -17.58 -5.41 7.50
N ILE A 467 -16.42 -5.12 6.91
CA ILE A 467 -15.78 -5.94 5.90
C ILE A 467 -14.39 -6.30 6.41
N SER A 468 -14.11 -7.60 6.44
CA SER A 468 -12.78 -8.14 6.65
C SER A 468 -12.19 -8.57 5.32
N LEU A 469 -10.90 -8.30 5.11
CA LEU A 469 -10.15 -8.77 3.95
C LEU A 469 -9.47 -10.09 4.30
N SER A 470 -9.78 -11.13 3.54
CA SER A 470 -9.49 -12.52 3.89
C SER A 470 -8.01 -12.87 4.10
N ALA A 471 -7.09 -12.24 3.36
CA ALA A 471 -5.69 -12.65 3.31
C ALA A 471 -4.77 -11.84 4.24
N ILE A 472 -5.16 -10.62 4.66
CA ILE A 472 -4.29 -9.67 5.38
C ILE A 472 -3.68 -10.26 6.67
N ALA A 473 -4.44 -11.09 7.40
CA ALA A 473 -3.93 -11.71 8.63
C ALA A 473 -2.66 -12.54 8.40
N GLN A 474 -2.57 -13.20 7.24
CA GLN A 474 -1.46 -14.04 6.82
C GLN A 474 -0.41 -13.24 6.02
N THR A 475 -0.83 -12.37 5.11
CA THR A 475 0.08 -11.66 4.20
C THR A 475 0.87 -10.55 4.87
N ARG A 476 0.40 -9.98 6.00
CA ARG A 476 1.06 -8.83 6.67
C ARG A 476 2.52 -9.06 7.06
N TYR A 477 2.92 -10.31 7.33
CA TYR A 477 4.30 -10.67 7.69
C TYR A 477 5.07 -11.37 6.57
N MET A 478 4.41 -11.79 5.48
CA MET A 478 5.06 -12.57 4.42
C MET A 478 6.16 -11.78 3.71
N SER A 479 5.98 -10.48 3.50
CA SER A 479 7.04 -9.61 2.96
C SER A 479 8.29 -9.58 3.84
N ALA A 480 8.13 -9.65 5.16
CA ALA A 480 9.26 -9.73 6.09
C ALA A 480 10.00 -11.07 5.96
N VAL A 481 9.26 -12.17 5.82
CA VAL A 481 9.82 -13.51 5.65
C VAL A 481 10.61 -13.61 4.35
N VAL A 482 10.04 -13.14 3.23
CA VAL A 482 10.71 -13.14 1.92
C VAL A 482 11.95 -12.25 1.94
N ALA A 483 11.85 -11.03 2.50
CA ALA A 483 12.98 -10.13 2.63
C ALA A 483 14.12 -10.73 3.47
N ALA A 484 13.79 -11.39 4.59
CA ALA A 484 14.75 -12.05 5.45
C ALA A 484 15.44 -13.22 4.74
N ALA A 485 14.70 -14.01 3.95
CA ALA A 485 15.27 -15.13 3.18
C ALA A 485 16.34 -14.65 2.18
N VAL A 486 16.10 -13.53 1.48
CA VAL A 486 17.09 -12.94 0.57
C VAL A 486 18.31 -12.43 1.33
N ILE A 487 18.13 -11.83 2.51
CA ILE A 487 19.26 -11.38 3.35
C ILE A 487 20.10 -12.59 3.76
N VAL A 488 19.49 -13.66 4.28
CA VAL A 488 20.21 -14.89 4.69
C VAL A 488 20.95 -15.52 3.49
N ALA A 489 20.29 -15.62 2.33
CA ALA A 489 20.92 -16.11 1.11
C ALA A 489 22.11 -15.24 0.68
N THR A 490 21.99 -13.91 0.80
CA THR A 490 23.06 -12.96 0.48
C THR A 490 24.24 -13.13 1.45
N VAL A 491 23.98 -13.27 2.75
CA VAL A 491 25.03 -13.57 3.75
C VAL A 491 25.77 -14.85 3.37
N GLY A 492 25.04 -15.93 3.05
CA GLY A 492 25.63 -17.19 2.59
C GLY A 492 26.47 -17.02 1.32
N ALA A 493 25.97 -16.25 0.34
CA ALA A 493 26.69 -15.94 -0.89
C ALA A 493 27.97 -15.13 -0.64
N VAL A 494 27.98 -14.17 0.29
CA VAL A 494 29.20 -13.45 0.70
C VAL A 494 30.21 -14.41 1.32
N TYR A 495 29.80 -15.30 2.24
CA TYR A 495 30.70 -16.30 2.81
C TYR A 495 31.29 -17.20 1.73
N PHE A 496 30.46 -17.74 0.86
CA PHE A 496 30.87 -18.64 -0.21
C PHE A 496 31.84 -17.95 -1.19
N HIS A 497 31.52 -16.72 -1.61
CA HIS A 497 32.38 -15.93 -2.47
C HIS A 497 33.71 -15.58 -1.78
N SER A 498 33.69 -15.24 -0.49
CA SER A 498 34.91 -14.93 0.27
C SER A 498 35.83 -16.15 0.44
N TRP A 499 35.27 -17.36 0.43
CA TRP A 499 36.02 -18.59 0.58
C TRP A 499 36.59 -19.08 -0.75
N LEU A 500 35.81 -19.01 -1.84
CA LEU A 500 36.20 -19.54 -3.13
C LEU A 500 37.14 -18.64 -3.93
N VAL A 501 37.05 -17.32 -3.74
CA VAL A 501 37.82 -16.37 -4.53
C VAL A 501 39.10 -16.02 -3.76
N PRO A 502 40.28 -16.51 -4.19
CA PRO A 502 41.55 -16.12 -3.55
C PRO A 502 41.83 -14.63 -3.75
N ASP A 503 42.59 -14.04 -2.84
CA ASP A 503 43.03 -12.67 -3.00
C ASP A 503 44.17 -12.62 -4.03
N ASP A 504 44.01 -11.78 -5.04
CA ASP A 504 44.96 -11.69 -6.15
C ASP A 504 46.28 -11.02 -5.75
N ILE A 505 46.30 -10.24 -4.66
CA ILE A 505 47.45 -9.40 -4.26
C ILE A 505 47.70 -9.49 -2.75
N ASN A 506 48.88 -9.99 -2.36
CA ASN A 506 49.34 -9.97 -0.97
C ASN A 506 49.91 -8.58 -0.62
N LEU A 507 49.29 -7.92 0.37
CA LEU A 507 49.77 -6.64 0.90
C LEU A 507 51.01 -6.85 1.79
N PRO A 508 52.08 -6.06 1.59
CA PRO A 508 53.23 -6.13 2.48
C PRO A 508 52.86 -5.60 3.89
N PRO A 509 53.40 -6.17 4.97
CA PRO A 509 53.11 -5.74 6.35
C PRO A 509 53.59 -4.32 6.67
N THR A 510 54.42 -3.74 5.80
CA THR A 510 54.87 -2.34 5.88
C THR A 510 53.85 -1.34 5.34
N ASN A 511 52.73 -1.79 4.76
CA ASN A 511 51.69 -0.91 4.23
C ASN A 511 51.13 0.01 5.32
N SER A 512 51.01 1.30 5.00
CA SER A 512 50.58 2.36 5.92
C SER A 512 49.18 2.14 6.49
N VAL A 513 48.25 1.57 5.71
CA VAL A 513 46.88 1.28 6.14
C VAL A 513 46.84 0.13 7.14
N LEU A 514 47.63 -0.94 6.92
CA LEU A 514 47.72 -2.04 7.88
C LEU A 514 48.32 -1.59 9.22
N ARG A 515 49.37 -0.76 9.18
CA ARG A 515 49.98 -0.15 10.38
C ARG A 515 49.02 0.79 11.12
N TYR A 516 48.29 1.63 10.39
CA TYR A 516 47.31 2.54 10.99
C TYR A 516 46.11 1.80 11.62
N LEU A 517 45.69 0.70 11.00
CA LEU A 517 44.62 -0.14 11.54
C LEU A 517 45.11 -1.05 12.67
N ASP A 518 46.42 -1.27 12.78
CA ASP A 518 47.09 -2.22 13.68
C ASP A 518 46.62 -3.67 13.43
N ILE A 519 46.68 -4.10 12.17
CA ILE A 519 46.21 -5.43 11.74
C ILE A 519 47.28 -6.17 10.93
N PRO A 520 47.39 -7.50 11.09
CA PRO A 520 48.39 -8.30 10.38
C PRO A 520 48.01 -8.55 8.92
N SER A 521 46.71 -8.52 8.58
CA SER A 521 46.22 -8.75 7.22
C SER A 521 44.91 -8.01 6.96
N LEU A 522 44.67 -7.64 5.70
CA LEU A 522 43.45 -6.94 5.30
C LEU A 522 42.19 -7.80 5.54
N ARG A 523 42.30 -9.13 5.42
CA ARG A 523 41.22 -10.10 5.71
C ARG A 523 40.68 -10.01 7.15
N ALA A 524 41.43 -9.44 8.08
CA ALA A 524 40.92 -9.17 9.42
C ALA A 524 39.77 -8.15 9.41
N VAL A 525 39.74 -7.27 8.40
CA VAL A 525 38.84 -6.11 8.32
C VAL A 525 37.95 -6.14 7.08
N VAL A 526 38.27 -6.90 6.03
CA VAL A 526 37.42 -7.03 4.84
C VAL A 526 37.08 -8.48 4.50
N THR A 527 35.92 -8.70 3.87
CA THR A 527 35.49 -10.03 3.41
C THR A 527 36.28 -10.54 2.20
N SER A 528 36.83 -9.64 1.38
CA SER A 528 37.68 -9.97 0.22
C SER A 528 38.61 -8.80 -0.09
N GLY A 529 39.87 -9.07 -0.42
CA GLY A 529 40.84 -8.07 -0.87
C GLY A 529 40.64 -7.65 -2.33
N ARG A 530 39.91 -8.45 -3.12
CA ARG A 530 39.61 -8.16 -4.52
C ARG A 530 38.77 -6.87 -4.67
N GLY A 531 39.20 -5.99 -5.57
CA GLY A 531 38.59 -4.67 -5.78
C GLY A 531 38.99 -3.62 -4.74
N VAL A 532 39.59 -4.02 -3.61
CA VAL A 532 40.02 -3.12 -2.55
C VAL A 532 41.53 -2.88 -2.58
N VAL A 533 42.28 -3.75 -3.25
CA VAL A 533 43.71 -3.61 -3.43
C VAL A 533 44.02 -3.35 -4.90
N HIS A 534 44.75 -2.28 -5.17
CA HIS A 534 45.13 -1.88 -6.52
C HIS A 534 46.64 -1.63 -6.61
N ALA A 535 47.25 -2.02 -7.72
CA ALA A 535 48.62 -1.64 -8.03
C ALA A 535 48.61 -0.30 -8.78
N ARG A 536 49.24 0.74 -8.22
CA ARG A 536 49.37 2.06 -8.85
C ARG A 536 50.84 2.45 -8.88
N ARG A 537 51.41 2.64 -10.08
CA ARG A 537 52.82 3.05 -10.27
C ARG A 537 53.85 2.18 -9.52
N GLY A 538 53.61 0.87 -9.44
CA GLY A 538 54.51 -0.09 -8.77
C GLY A 538 54.35 -0.18 -7.25
N THR A 539 53.47 0.61 -6.64
CA THR A 539 53.10 0.48 -5.22
C THR A 539 51.68 -0.10 -5.08
N VAL A 540 51.48 -0.91 -4.03
CA VAL A 540 50.18 -1.51 -3.73
C VAL A 540 49.40 -0.55 -2.83
N VAL A 541 48.31 0.00 -3.35
CA VAL A 541 47.43 0.97 -2.68
C VAL A 541 46.13 0.27 -2.25
N VAL A 542 45.60 0.64 -1.09
CA VAL A 542 44.34 0.13 -0.55
C VAL A 542 43.24 1.16 -0.77
N ASP A 543 42.04 0.72 -1.13
CA ASP A 543 40.84 1.53 -1.26
C ASP A 543 40.59 2.28 0.06
N GLU A 544 40.46 3.61 -0.06
CA GLU A 544 40.25 4.53 1.04
C GLU A 544 38.95 4.22 1.81
N GLY A 545 37.98 3.56 1.16
CA GLY A 545 36.74 3.10 1.77
C GLY A 545 36.94 2.10 2.91
N VAL A 546 38.08 1.41 2.98
CA VAL A 546 38.40 0.51 4.11
C VAL A 546 38.49 1.29 5.43
N LEU A 547 38.88 2.56 5.38
CA LEU A 547 39.00 3.41 6.57
C LEU A 547 37.65 3.73 7.21
N LEU A 548 36.53 3.54 6.50
CA LEU A 548 35.18 3.67 7.05
C LEU A 548 34.91 2.68 8.19
N MET A 549 35.69 1.60 8.28
CA MET A 549 35.64 0.70 9.42
C MET A 549 35.87 1.44 10.74
N LYS A 550 36.89 2.32 10.80
CA LYS A 550 37.18 3.16 11.98
C LYS A 550 36.45 4.52 11.94
N ASN A 551 35.43 4.67 11.09
CA ASN A 551 34.75 5.95 10.83
C ASN A 551 35.73 7.06 10.40
N VAL A 552 36.72 6.73 9.57
CA VAL A 552 37.72 7.68 9.06
C VAL A 552 37.55 7.82 7.54
N LEU A 553 37.75 9.04 7.04
CA LEU A 553 37.63 9.38 5.62
C LEU A 553 38.84 10.23 5.20
N ARG A 554 39.36 10.00 4.00
CA ARG A 554 40.33 10.89 3.38
C ARG A 554 39.61 12.11 2.81
N VAL A 555 39.94 13.29 3.31
CA VAL A 555 39.29 14.55 2.90
C VAL A 555 40.18 15.35 1.94
N SER A 556 41.48 15.11 1.99
CA SER A 556 42.49 15.75 1.16
C SER A 556 43.60 14.75 0.85
N GLU A 557 44.42 15.05 -0.16
CA GLU A 557 45.66 14.31 -0.42
C GLU A 557 46.55 14.21 0.82
N ARG A 558 46.49 15.22 1.70
CA ARG A 558 47.34 15.35 2.90
C ARG A 558 46.67 15.00 4.22
N TYR A 559 45.35 14.82 4.25
CA TYR A 559 44.60 14.75 5.53
C TYR A 559 43.51 13.67 5.52
N LEU A 560 43.51 12.84 6.57
CA LEU A 560 42.37 12.01 6.99
C LEU A 560 41.66 12.65 8.18
N THR A 561 40.35 12.51 8.27
CA THR A 561 39.60 12.91 9.48
C THR A 561 38.48 11.94 9.80
N ARG A 562 37.90 12.06 10.99
CA ARG A 562 36.73 11.27 11.37
C ARG A 562 35.52 11.69 10.54
N LEU A 563 34.66 10.74 10.20
CA LEU A 563 33.46 10.95 9.41
C LEU A 563 32.53 12.02 10.01
N CYS A 564 32.45 12.10 11.35
CA CYS A 564 31.70 13.13 12.06
C CYS A 564 32.21 14.56 11.82
N ASN A 565 33.47 14.73 11.42
CA ASN A 565 34.06 16.03 11.12
C ASN A 565 33.83 16.44 9.65
N ALA A 566 33.53 15.47 8.77
CA ALA A 566 33.34 15.72 7.34
C ALA A 566 32.16 16.65 7.05
N GLN A 567 31.17 16.74 7.94
CA GLN A 567 30.06 17.69 7.85
C GLN A 567 30.52 19.15 7.89
N PHE A 568 31.54 19.48 8.69
CA PHE A 568 32.07 20.84 8.78
C PHE A 568 32.83 21.24 7.52
N SER A 569 33.57 20.29 6.94
CA SER A 569 34.20 20.47 5.64
C SER A 569 33.13 20.71 4.57
N LEU A 570 32.12 19.85 4.47
CA LEU A 570 31.01 20.01 3.52
C LEU A 570 30.28 21.36 3.66
N ALA A 571 29.94 21.77 4.89
CA ALA A 571 29.25 23.02 5.16
C ALA A 571 30.08 24.25 4.75
N TYR A 572 31.39 24.24 5.04
CA TYR A 572 32.30 25.30 4.61
C TYR A 572 32.35 25.44 3.08
N TRP A 573 32.35 24.31 2.37
CA TRP A 573 32.40 24.30 0.90
C TRP A 573 31.05 24.63 0.25
N ALA A 574 29.93 24.24 0.86
CA ALA A 574 28.59 24.60 0.39
C ALA A 574 28.26 26.09 0.62
N ALA A 575 28.94 26.76 1.56
CA ALA A 575 28.74 28.19 1.82
C ALA A 575 29.23 29.06 0.66
N HIS A 576 28.44 30.09 0.31
CA HIS A 576 28.80 31.11 -0.68
C HIS A 576 30.14 31.78 -0.34
N PRO A 577 30.99 32.15 -1.32
CA PRO A 577 32.32 32.73 -1.07
C PRO A 577 32.35 33.90 -0.08
N SER A 578 31.31 34.72 -0.07
CA SER A 578 31.12 35.84 0.88
C SER A 578 30.96 35.38 2.33
N TRP A 579 30.31 34.23 2.54
CA TRP A 579 30.03 33.66 3.87
C TRP A 579 31.18 32.79 4.38
N ARG A 580 32.06 32.28 3.51
CA ARG A 580 33.27 31.54 3.92
C ARG A 580 34.24 32.37 4.78
N ARG A 581 34.16 33.70 4.70
CA ARG A 581 34.97 34.64 5.51
C ARG A 581 34.55 34.68 6.99
N ALA A 582 33.30 34.34 7.32
CA ALA A 582 32.80 34.36 8.70
C ALA A 582 33.27 33.15 9.54
N PRO A 583 33.17 31.88 9.09
CA PRO A 583 33.67 30.72 9.83
C PRO A 583 35.20 30.63 9.84
N ALA A 584 35.90 31.29 8.91
CA ALA A 584 37.36 31.44 8.98
C ALA A 584 37.82 32.24 10.21
N LYS A 585 36.96 33.08 10.80
CA LYS A 585 37.24 33.86 12.00
C LYS A 585 36.88 33.15 13.32
N THR A 586 36.02 32.13 13.29
CA THR A 586 35.58 31.41 14.51
C THR A 586 36.49 30.27 14.96
N GLY A 587 37.60 30.01 14.24
CA GLY A 587 38.69 29.17 14.78
C GLY A 587 38.35 27.69 14.98
N HIS A 588 37.30 27.15 14.35
CA HIS A 588 37.03 25.72 14.46
C HIS A 588 38.16 24.91 13.81
N THR A 589 38.86 24.13 14.65
CA THR A 589 39.88 23.18 14.24
C THR A 589 39.30 21.76 14.28
N ILE A 590 39.71 20.93 13.35
CA ILE A 590 39.38 19.50 13.33
C ILE A 590 40.65 18.68 13.49
N LEU A 591 40.54 17.56 14.20
CA LEU A 591 41.63 16.60 14.31
C LEU A 591 41.81 15.89 12.95
N VAL A 592 43.02 15.96 12.42
CA VAL A 592 43.41 15.27 11.19
C VAL A 592 44.62 14.38 11.41
N VAL A 593 44.71 13.31 10.63
CA VAL A 593 45.91 12.46 10.51
C VAL A 593 46.57 12.79 9.19
N HIS A 594 47.88 12.97 9.18
CA HIS A 594 48.63 13.38 8.00
C HIS A 594 48.84 12.22 7.01
N VAL A 595 48.79 12.53 5.73
CA VAL A 595 49.05 11.60 4.61
C VAL A 595 50.11 12.24 3.72
N ASP A 596 51.09 11.44 3.30
CA ASP A 596 52.13 11.86 2.38
C ASP A 596 52.38 10.75 1.35
N ASP A 597 52.35 11.06 0.06
CA ASP A 597 52.48 10.10 -1.05
C ASP A 597 51.65 8.80 -0.88
N ASP A 598 50.36 8.95 -0.55
CA ASP A 598 49.41 7.84 -0.26
C ASP A 598 49.80 6.96 0.97
N HIS A 599 50.79 7.40 1.77
CA HIS A 599 51.15 6.80 3.05
C HIS A 599 50.55 7.56 4.23
N ILE A 600 49.80 6.86 5.08
CA ILE A 600 49.31 7.39 6.36
C ILE A 600 50.48 7.54 7.32
N LEU A 601 50.73 8.77 7.78
CA LEU A 601 51.76 9.08 8.77
C LEU A 601 51.22 8.86 10.19
N PRO A 602 52.09 8.53 11.17
CA PRO A 602 51.68 8.38 12.57
C PRO A 602 51.36 9.71 13.28
N GLN A 603 51.48 10.84 12.58
CA GLN A 603 51.26 12.18 13.13
C GLN A 603 49.80 12.59 13.02
N SER A 604 49.26 13.16 14.09
CA SER A 604 47.94 13.81 14.10
C SER A 604 48.05 15.23 14.64
N SER A 605 47.25 16.15 14.10
CA SER A 605 47.25 17.55 14.53
C SER A 605 45.87 18.18 14.40
N TYR A 606 45.63 19.26 15.15
CA TYR A 606 44.43 20.08 14.98
C TYR A 606 44.67 21.13 13.90
N VAL A 607 43.83 21.09 12.86
CA VAL A 607 43.98 21.93 11.68
C VAL A 607 42.70 22.74 11.47
N PRO A 608 42.76 24.05 11.20
CA PRO A 608 41.58 24.86 10.92
C PRO A 608 40.79 24.31 9.73
N VAL A 609 39.46 24.26 9.81
CA VAL A 609 38.60 23.67 8.75
C VAL A 609 38.87 24.28 7.37
N HIS A 610 39.16 25.58 7.29
CA HIS A 610 39.43 26.28 6.03
C HIS A 610 40.73 25.85 5.32
N SER A 611 41.67 25.26 6.06
CA SER A 611 42.97 24.81 5.53
C SER A 611 42.94 23.36 5.01
N VAL A 612 41.82 22.67 5.20
CA VAL A 612 41.57 21.36 4.60
C VAL A 612 41.06 21.59 3.18
N HIS A 613 41.99 21.74 2.24
CA HIS A 613 41.68 21.80 0.82
C HIS A 613 41.14 20.45 0.37
N LEU A 614 39.91 20.42 -0.16
CA LEU A 614 39.42 19.24 -0.85
C LEU A 614 40.34 18.98 -2.02
N SER A 615 40.93 17.79 -2.09
CA SER A 615 41.52 17.27 -3.32
C SER A 615 40.39 16.86 -4.27
N VAL A 616 39.55 17.83 -4.66
CA VAL A 616 38.74 17.64 -5.85
C VAL A 616 39.74 17.75 -6.99
N ASP A 617 39.91 16.67 -7.76
CA ASP A 617 40.47 16.77 -9.11
C ASP A 617 39.67 17.86 -9.84
N CYS A 618 40.15 19.10 -9.80
CA CYS A 618 39.57 20.30 -10.41
C CYS A 618 39.72 20.26 -11.95
N THR A 619 39.34 19.14 -12.56
CA THR A 619 39.21 18.96 -14.01
C THR A 619 37.75 18.76 -14.43
N ARG A 620 36.78 18.85 -13.50
CA ARG A 620 35.37 18.50 -13.72
C ARG A 620 34.38 19.67 -13.55
N GLY A 621 34.65 20.82 -14.18
CA GLY A 621 33.62 21.77 -14.64
C GLY A 621 32.54 22.30 -13.67
N LEU A 622 32.70 22.10 -12.36
CA LEU A 622 31.81 22.60 -11.32
C LEU A 622 32.67 23.35 -10.29
N CYS A 623 33.16 24.52 -10.73
CA CYS A 623 33.51 25.65 -9.87
C CYS A 623 32.50 26.76 -10.16
#